data_AF-A0A410FWR1-F1
#
_entry.id   AF-A0A410FWR1-F1
#
_cell.length_a   1.000
_cell.length_b   1.000
_cell.length_c   1.000
_cell.angle_alpha   90.00
_cell.angle_beta   90.00
_cell.angle_gamma   90.00
#
_symmetry.space_group_name_H-M   'P 1'
#
loop_
_entity.id
_entity.type
_entity.pdbx_description
1 polymer ?
#
loop_
_entity_poly.entity_id
_entity_poly.type
_entity_poly.pdbx_seq_one_letter_code
_entity_poly.pdbx_strand_id
1 'polypeptide(L)' 'MPTCREDEEGNLILEDGTVIPAKERGRTEVYSRVVGYLRPVEQWNAGKQAEFEDRKVFRPVFGDDTTR' A
#
# COMPACT_ATOMS: atom_id res chain seq x y z
N MET A 1 -8.20 5.34 7.07
CA MET A 1 -7.91 5.27 5.62
C MET A 1 -9.16 4.75 4.96
N PRO A 2 -9.65 5.37 3.87
CA PRO A 2 -10.79 4.82 3.14
C PRO A 2 -10.42 3.41 2.68
N THR A 3 -11.29 2.44 2.98
CA THR A 3 -11.05 1.04 2.62
C THR A 3 -11.75 0.76 1.30
N CYS A 4 -10.97 0.59 0.23
CA CYS A 4 -11.50 0.15 -1.06
C CYS A 4 -11.55 -1.39 -1.11
N ARG A 5 -12.59 -1.93 -1.75
CA ARG A 5 -12.70 -3.36 -2.04
C ARG A 5 -12.60 -3.57 -3.55
N GLU A 6 -11.91 -4.62 -3.97
CA GLU A 6 -11.83 -5.04 -5.37
C GLU A 6 -12.89 -6.11 -5.65
N ASP A 7 -13.60 -6.01 -6.77
CA ASP A 7 -14.52 -7.04 -7.27
C ASP A 7 -13.79 -8.11 -8.10
N GLU A 8 -14.51 -9.15 -8.54
CA GLU A 8 -13.96 -10.23 -9.38
C GLU A 8 -13.52 -9.76 -10.78
N GLU A 9 -13.97 -8.58 -11.22
CA GLU A 9 -13.62 -7.97 -12.50
C GLU A 9 -12.47 -6.95 -12.38
N GLY A 10 -11.96 -6.70 -11.16
CA GLY A 10 -10.85 -5.80 -10.89
C GLY A 10 -11.21 -4.31 -10.85
N ASN A 11 -12.46 -3.94 -10.62
CA ASN A 11 -12.95 -2.59 -10.35
C ASN A 11 -12.79 -2.23 -8.85
N LEU A 12 -12.51 -0.96 -8.54
CA LEU A 12 -12.50 -0.48 -7.15
C LEU A 12 -13.90 -0.06 -6.74
N ILE A 13 -14.41 -0.63 -5.65
CA ILE A 13 -15.64 -0.21 -5.00
C ILE A 13 -15.25 0.63 -3.78
N LEU A 14 -15.65 1.90 -3.79
CA LEU A 14 -15.51 2.82 -2.66
C LEU A 14 -16.69 2.67 -1.68
N GLU A 15 -16.51 3.10 -0.42
CA GLU A 15 -17.55 2.97 0.62
C GLU A 15 -18.82 3.78 0.32
N ASP A 16 -18.71 4.83 -0.52
CA ASP A 16 -19.83 5.64 -1.00
C ASP A 16 -20.59 4.99 -2.18
N GLY A 17 -20.18 3.80 -2.63
CA GLY A 17 -20.82 3.06 -3.72
C GLY A 17 -20.36 3.45 -5.12
N THR A 18 -19.43 4.40 -5.24
CA THR A 18 -18.80 4.74 -6.51
C THR A 18 -17.89 3.59 -6.98
N VAL A 19 -18.12 3.12 -8.20
CA VAL A 19 -17.32 2.07 -8.86
C VAL A 19 -16.33 2.72 -9.82
N ILE A 20 -15.03 2.47 -9.64
CA ILE A 20 -13.97 2.91 -10.54
C ILE A 20 -13.57 1.72 -11.43
N PRO A 21 -13.86 1.77 -12.74
CA PRO A 21 -13.55 0.68 -13.63
C PRO A 21 -12.03 0.50 -13.81
N ALA A 22 -11.58 -0.76 -13.86
CA ALA A 22 -10.16 -1.11 -14.01
C ALA A 22 -9.51 -0.44 -15.23
N LYS A 23 -10.27 -0.32 -16.32
CA LYS A 23 -9.85 0.21 -17.62
C LYS A 23 -9.49 1.70 -17.60
N GLU A 24 -10.04 2.46 -16.66
CA GLU A 24 -9.84 3.92 -16.56
C GLU A 24 -8.79 4.28 -15.50
N ARG A 25 -8.18 3.28 -14.84
CA ARG A 25 -7.11 3.51 -13.88
C ARG A 25 -5.86 4.04 -14.60
N GLY A 26 -5.37 5.20 -14.19
CA GLY A 26 -4.06 5.70 -14.60
C GLY A 26 -2.93 4.95 -13.89
N ARG A 27 -1.76 4.81 -14.54
CA ARG A 27 -0.56 4.34 -13.85
C ARG A 27 -0.18 5.36 -12.77
N THR A 28 -0.03 4.90 -11.54
CA THR A 28 0.43 5.72 -10.42
C THR A 28 1.90 5.42 -10.15
N GLU A 29 2.73 6.45 -10.13
CA GLU A 29 4.12 6.33 -9.72
C GLU A 29 4.19 6.20 -8.19
N VAL A 30 4.81 5.12 -7.71
CA VAL A 30 4.94 4.85 -6.27
C VAL A 30 6.29 5.37 -5.79
N TYR A 31 6.28 6.27 -4.80
CA TYR A 31 7.48 6.80 -4.15
C TYR A 31 7.62 6.24 -2.74
N SER A 32 8.86 5.91 -2.37
CA SER A 32 9.18 5.41 -1.03
C SER A 32 10.35 6.16 -0.42
N ARG A 33 10.33 6.33 0.91
CA ARG A 33 11.36 7.02 1.68
C ARG A 33 12.41 6.01 2.14
N VAL A 34 13.64 6.12 1.61
CA VAL A 34 14.71 5.14 1.89
C VAL A 34 15.70 5.64 2.94
N VAL A 35 16.41 6.74 2.68
CA VAL A 35 17.46 7.34 3.56
C VAL A 35 17.27 8.84 3.72
N GLY A 36 16.02 9.28 3.92
CA GLY A 36 15.68 10.69 4.18
C GLY A 36 15.12 11.47 2.98
N TYR A 37 15.15 10.90 1.77
CA TYR A 37 14.47 11.47 0.59
C TYR A 37 13.54 10.44 -0.09
N LEU A 38 12.63 10.94 -0.93
CA LEU A 38 11.70 10.12 -1.73
C LEU A 38 12.35 9.70 -3.04
N ARG A 39 12.31 8.40 -3.35
CA ARG A 39 12.76 7.83 -4.63
C ARG A 39 11.63 7.01 -5.26
N PRO A 40 11.43 7.07 -6.59
CA PRO A 40 10.49 6.19 -7.28
C PRO A 40 10.92 4.73 -7.11
N VAL A 41 9.95 3.87 -6.75
CA VAL A 41 10.19 2.44 -6.50
C VAL A 41 10.56 1.70 -7.78
N GLU A 42 10.04 2.15 -8.94
CA GLU A 42 10.36 1.58 -10.25
C GLU A 42 11.87 1.63 -10.59
N GLN A 43 12.64 2.51 -9.94
CA GLN A 43 14.08 2.66 -10.17
C GLN A 43 14.93 1.89 -9.14
N TRP A 44 14.36 0.99 -8.35
CA TRP A 44 15.11 0.25 -7.33
C TRP A 44 15.95 -0.89 -7.94
N ASN A 45 17.26 -0.87 -7.67
CA ASN A 45 18.16 -1.97 -8.00
C ASN A 45 17.81 -3.23 -7.16
N ALA A 46 18.18 -4.41 -7.64
CA ALA A 46 17.90 -5.69 -6.96
C ALA A 46 18.33 -5.71 -5.48
N GLY A 47 19.51 -5.16 -5.15
CA GLY A 47 19.98 -5.09 -3.76
C GLY A 47 19.11 -4.21 -2.84
N LYS A 48 18.44 -3.19 -3.37
CA LYS A 48 17.51 -2.36 -2.58
C LYS A 48 16.17 -3.02 -2.36
N GLN A 49 15.74 -3.86 -3.29
CA GLN A 49 14.54 -4.68 -3.11
C GLN A 49 14.78 -5.72 -2.02
N ALA A 50 15.92 -6.42 -2.05
CA ALA A 50 16.32 -7.35 -0.99
C ALA A 50 16.46 -6.65 0.37
N GLU A 51 17.15 -5.50 0.43
CA GLU A 51 17.25 -4.71 1.67
C GLU A 51 15.88 -4.31 2.22
N PHE A 52 14.91 -4.00 1.35
CA PHE A 52 13.56 -3.65 1.76
C PHE A 52 12.77 -4.85 2.30
N GLU A 53 12.92 -6.03 1.71
CA GLU A 53 12.30 -7.27 2.17
C GLU A 53 12.76 -7.65 3.58
N ASP A 54 14.04 -7.41 3.89
CA ASP A 54 14.61 -7.66 5.23
C ASP A 54 14.14 -6.65 6.30
N ARG A 55 13.48 -5.54 5.93
CA ARG A 55 13.03 -4.52 6.89
C ARG A 55 11.87 -5.03 7.71
N LYS A 56 12.03 -5.01 9.04
CA LYS A 56 10.96 -5.35 9.98
C LYS A 56 10.11 -4.13 10.30
N VAL A 57 8.81 -4.24 10.05
CA VAL A 57 7.83 -3.22 10.46
C VAL A 57 7.59 -3.34 11.96
N PHE A 58 7.72 -2.24 12.68
CA PHE A 58 7.28 -2.17 14.06
C PHE A 58 5.76 -2.21 14.09
N ARG A 59 5.19 -3.34 14.54
CA ARG A 59 3.76 -3.44 14.85
C ARG A 59 3.58 -3.12 16.33
N PRO A 60 3.16 -1.91 16.71
CA PRO A 60 2.78 -1.65 18.08
C PRO A 60 1.65 -2.59 18.46
N VAL A 61 1.88 -3.41 19.50
CA VAL A 61 0.82 -4.17 20.16
C VAL A 61 0.11 -3.15 21.05
N PHE A 62 -0.85 -2.44 20.47
CA PHE A 62 -1.83 -1.73 21.28
C PHE A 62 -2.70 -2.84 21.90
N GLY A 63 -2.47 -3.14 23.18
CA GLY A 63 -3.21 -4.18 23.86
C GLY A 63 -4.70 -3.82 23.85
N ASP A 64 -5.50 -4.60 23.15
CA ASP A 64 -6.93 -4.69 23.41
C ASP A 64 -7.12 -5.41 24.75
N ASP A 65 -6.90 -4.68 25.86
CA ASP A 65 -7.33 -5.11 27.19
C ASP A 65 -8.85 -4.91 27.30
N THR A 66 -9.60 -5.62 26.44
CA THR A 66 -11.06 -5.75 26.54
C THR A 66 -11.37 -7.13 27.12
N THR A 67 -10.92 -7.38 28.35
CA THR A 67 -11.48 -8.41 29.24
C THR A 67 -11.26 -7.98 30.68
N ARG A 68 -12.18 -7.15 31.18
CA ARG A 68 -12.57 -7.06 32.60
C ARG A 68 -14.06 -6.87 32.69
#